data_AF-A0AAP9NHA1-F1
#
_entry.id   AF-A0AAP9NHA1-F1
#
_cell.length_a   1.000
_cell.length_b   1.000
_cell.length_c   1.000
_cell.angle_alpha   90.00
_cell.angle_beta   90.00
_cell.angle_gamma   90.00
#
_symmetry.space_group_name_H-M   'P 1'
#
loop_
_entity.id
_entity.type
_entity.pdbx_description
1 polymer ?
#
loop_
_entity_poly.entity_id
_entity_poly.type
_entity_poly.pdbx_seq_one_letter_code
_entity_poly.pdbx_strand_id
1 'polypeptide(L)'
;MKGKGWWGEEPGASLLTNHINPETFTIYTSESWQNLSTVLGLIPDEAGNVEILQQFWADESGNNIKQTVFPLLIYADLMQSGFGRNIETAKLILENELSYIK
;
A
#
# COMPACT_ATOMS: atom_id res chain seq x y z
N MET A 1 -11.99 15.64 -6.76
CA MET A 1 -10.54 15.71 -7.05
C MET A 1 -10.04 14.27 -7.05
N LYS A 2 -9.51 13.77 -8.18
CA LYS A 2 -8.86 12.45 -8.22
C LYS A 2 -7.46 12.64 -7.65
N GLY A 3 -7.28 12.52 -6.34
CA GLY A 3 -5.96 12.48 -5.74
C GLY A 3 -5.27 11.18 -6.19
N LYS A 4 -4.05 11.27 -6.74
CA LYS A 4 -3.30 10.09 -7.23
C LYS A 4 -2.60 9.33 -6.10
N GLY A 5 -3.37 8.95 -5.07
CA GLY A 5 -2.87 8.13 -3.94
C GLY A 5 -3.25 6.66 -4.09
N TRP A 6 -2.33 5.75 -3.80
CA TRP A 6 -2.50 4.31 -3.92
C TRP A 6 -2.16 3.63 -2.60
N TRP A 7 -3.02 2.71 -2.14
CA TRP A 7 -2.76 1.93 -0.93
C TRP A 7 -1.64 0.91 -1.16
N GLY A 8 -0.59 1.00 -0.35
CA GLY A 8 0.49 0.02 -0.25
C GLY A 8 0.36 -0.86 0.99
N GLU A 9 1.37 -1.68 1.27
CA GLU A 9 1.49 -2.47 2.52
C GLU A 9 0.17 -3.11 3.02
N GLU A 10 -0.15 -2.97 4.30
CA GLU A 10 -1.30 -3.55 4.96
C GLU A 10 -2.65 -3.08 4.39
N PRO A 11 -2.92 -1.79 4.12
CA PRO A 11 -4.19 -1.40 3.52
C PRO A 11 -4.33 -1.93 2.10
N GLY A 12 -3.26 -1.96 1.32
CA GLY A 12 -3.25 -2.61 0.00
C GLY A 12 -3.56 -4.10 0.11
N ALA A 13 -2.91 -4.79 1.05
CA ALA A 13 -3.10 -6.20 1.32
C ALA A 13 -4.52 -6.53 1.81
N SER A 14 -5.07 -5.69 2.68
CA SER A 14 -6.44 -5.79 3.17
C SER A 14 -7.44 -5.71 2.02
N LEU A 15 -7.27 -4.74 1.11
CA LEU A 15 -8.11 -4.62 -0.07
C LEU A 15 -7.96 -5.81 -1.03
N LEU A 16 -6.74 -6.35 -1.21
CA LEU A 16 -6.51 -7.51 -2.06
C LEU A 16 -7.13 -8.79 -1.47
N THR A 17 -6.91 -9.06 -0.19
CA THR A 17 -7.11 -10.37 0.43
C THR A 17 -8.30 -10.45 1.41
N ASN A 18 -8.72 -9.32 1.98
CA ASN A 18 -9.60 -9.24 3.16
C ASN A 18 -9.10 -10.06 4.37
N HIS A 19 -7.80 -10.37 4.45
CA HIS A 19 -7.21 -11.23 5.49
C HIS A 19 -6.64 -10.46 6.68
N ILE A 20 -6.27 -9.20 6.47
CA ILE A 20 -5.60 -8.38 7.47
C ILE A 20 -6.40 -7.11 7.76
N ASN A 21 -6.49 -6.74 9.03
CA ASN A 21 -6.94 -5.41 9.46
C ASN A 21 -5.70 -4.52 9.63
N PRO A 22 -5.56 -3.43 8.83
CA PRO A 22 -4.37 -2.59 8.87
C PRO A 22 -4.16 -1.93 10.25
N GLU A 23 -2.91 -1.94 10.71
CA GLU A 23 -2.41 -1.15 11.84
C GLU A 23 -1.68 0.10 11.32
N THR A 24 -0.89 -0.06 10.25
CA THR A 24 -0.22 1.04 9.54
C THR A 24 -0.90 1.31 8.21
N PHE A 25 -0.86 2.57 7.76
CA PHE A 25 -1.51 3.04 6.55
C PHE A 25 -0.51 3.73 5.63
N THR A 26 -0.13 3.03 4.56
CA THR A 26 0.90 3.53 3.63
C THR A 26 0.24 3.96 2.33
N ILE A 27 0.44 5.23 1.96
CA ILE A 27 -0.08 5.82 0.73
C ILE A 27 1.09 6.19 -0.17
N TYR A 28 1.15 5.58 -1.35
CA TYR A 28 2.06 6.00 -2.40
C TYR A 28 1.38 7.04 -3.29
N THR A 29 2.07 8.14 -3.59
CA THR A 29 1.50 9.22 -4.40
C THR A 29 2.52 9.84 -5.36
N SER A 30 2.05 10.26 -6.52
CA SER A 30 2.82 11.11 -7.46
C SER A 30 2.65 12.60 -7.17
N GLU A 31 1.75 12.96 -6.27
CA GLU A 31 1.56 14.34 -5.79
C GLU A 31 2.56 14.66 -4.67
N SER A 32 2.68 15.95 -4.33
CA SER A 32 3.44 16.34 -3.14
C SER A 32 2.74 15.84 -1.87
N TRP A 33 3.52 15.41 -0.88
CA TRP A 33 2.97 14.92 0.38
C TRP A 33 2.14 16.01 1.08
N GLN A 34 2.48 17.30 0.93
CA GLN A 34 1.76 18.43 1.52
C GLN A 34 0.34 18.57 0.96
N ASN A 35 0.15 18.34 -0.34
CA ASN A 35 -1.16 18.41 -0.95
C ASN A 35 -2.04 17.29 -0.40
N LEU A 36 -1.51 16.07 -0.38
CA LEU A 36 -2.24 14.89 0.10
C LEU A 36 -2.54 14.99 1.60
N SER A 37 -1.57 15.40 2.42
CA SER A 37 -1.75 15.54 3.87
C SER A 37 -2.82 16.58 4.20
N THR A 38 -2.85 17.70 3.46
CA THR A 38 -3.86 18.75 3.64
C THR A 38 -5.26 18.23 3.29
N VAL A 39 -5.42 17.53 2.18
CA VAL A 39 -6.72 16.98 1.74
C VAL A 39 -7.23 15.92 2.72
N LEU A 40 -6.34 15.11 3.29
CA LEU A 40 -6.68 14.05 4.25
C LEU A 40 -6.76 14.54 5.71
N GLY A 41 -6.44 15.82 5.98
CA GLY A 41 -6.42 16.36 7.34
C GLY A 41 -5.32 15.75 8.24
N LEU A 42 -4.23 15.26 7.63
CA LEU A 42 -3.11 14.66 8.34
C LEU A 42 -2.16 15.74 8.88
N ILE A 43 -1.62 15.48 10.06
CA ILE A 43 -0.60 16.30 10.72
C ILE A 43 0.65 15.43 10.90
N PRO A 44 1.87 15.95 10.65
CA PRO A 44 3.09 15.19 10.89
C PRO A 44 3.20 14.74 12.35
N ASP A 45 3.42 13.44 12.55
CA ASP A 45 3.63 12.80 13.85
C ASP A 45 4.62 11.64 13.66
N GLU A 46 5.74 11.67 14.38
CA GLU A 46 6.76 10.61 14.33
C GLU A 46 6.26 9.27 14.90
N ALA A 47 5.24 9.30 15.76
CA ALA A 47 4.57 8.11 16.31
C ALA A 47 3.25 7.81 15.59
N GLY A 48 2.92 8.55 14.52
CA GLY A 48 1.72 8.35 13.71
C GLY A 48 1.77 7.02 12.95
N ASN A 49 0.59 6.54 12.55
CA ASN A 49 0.44 5.27 11.83
C ASN A 49 0.16 5.46 10.33
N VAL A 50 0.32 6.67 9.79
CA VAL A 50 0.14 6.97 8.38
C VAL A 50 1.47 7.39 7.77
N GLU A 51 1.88 6.73 6.69
CA GLU A 51 3.06 7.07 5.92
C GLU A 51 2.67 7.49 4.50
N ILE A 52 3.25 8.60 4.02
CA ILE A 52 3.09 9.05 2.63
C ILE A 52 4.43 8.88 1.91
N LEU A 53 4.45 8.00 0.91
CA LEU A 53 5.63 7.67 0.13
C LEU A 53 5.52 8.22 -1.29
N GLN A 54 6.66 8.61 -1.84
CA GLN A 54 6.76 9.05 -3.23
C GLN A 54 6.61 7.85 -4.16
N GLN A 55 5.67 7.94 -5.10
CA GLN A 55 5.53 7.00 -6.20
C GLN A 55 6.80 7.01 -7.06
N PHE A 56 7.37 5.84 -7.33
CA PHE A 56 8.60 5.68 -8.12
C PHE A 56 8.40 4.95 -9.47
N TRP A 57 7.20 4.43 -9.74
CA TRP A 57 6.87 3.81 -11.03
C TRP A 57 6.21 4.81 -11.98
N ALA A 58 6.45 4.63 -13.29
CA ALA A 58 6.12 5.61 -14.33
C ALA A 58 4.62 5.69 -14.69
N ASP A 59 3.86 4.62 -14.46
CA ASP A 59 2.49 4.50 -14.95
C ASP A 59 1.44 4.78 -13.86
N GLU A 60 0.24 5.23 -14.27
CA GLU A 60 -0.96 5.26 -13.41
C GLU A 60 -1.55 3.84 -13.15
N SER A 61 -0.77 2.80 -13.42
CA SER A 61 -1.19 1.40 -13.40
C SER A 61 -0.98 0.73 -12.04
N GLY A 62 -1.34 1.40 -10.95
CA GLY A 62 -1.76 0.64 -9.76
C GLY A 62 -2.83 -0.38 -10.16
N ASN A 63 -3.15 -1.37 -9.32
CA ASN A 63 -4.30 -2.22 -9.62
C ASN A 63 -5.57 -1.33 -9.54
N ASN A 64 -5.95 -0.78 -10.69
CA ASN A 64 -6.95 0.28 -10.86
C ASN A 64 -8.35 -0.15 -10.41
N ILE A 65 -8.56 -1.46 -10.22
CA ILE A 65 -9.82 -2.00 -9.74
C ILE A 65 -9.99 -1.72 -8.24
N LYS A 66 -8.90 -1.70 -7.46
CA LYS A 66 -8.95 -1.61 -5.98
C LYS A 66 -8.23 -0.39 -5.38
N GLN A 67 -7.73 0.55 -6.18
CA GLN A 67 -6.96 1.71 -5.70
C GLN A 67 -5.73 1.30 -4.85
N THR A 68 -5.05 0.23 -5.28
CA THR A 68 -3.84 -0.30 -4.62
C THR A 68 -2.63 -0.18 -5.53
N VAL A 69 -1.43 -0.19 -4.97
CA VAL A 69 -0.20 -0.38 -5.75
C VAL A 69 -0.14 -1.80 -6.33
N PHE A 70 0.87 -2.13 -7.14
CA PHE A 70 1.02 -3.46 -7.70
C PHE A 70 1.07 -4.55 -6.60
N PRO A 71 0.43 -5.72 -6.79
CA PRO A 71 0.51 -6.81 -5.82
C PRO A 71 1.96 -7.22 -5.48
N LEU A 72 2.89 -7.11 -6.43
CA LEU A 72 4.31 -7.37 -6.20
C LEU A 72 4.95 -6.41 -5.19
N LEU A 73 4.59 -5.12 -5.23
CA LEU A 73 5.09 -4.13 -4.29
C LEU A 73 4.49 -4.36 -2.89
N ILE A 74 3.17 -4.63 -2.81
CA ILE A 74 2.51 -4.98 -1.55
C ILE A 74 3.17 -6.21 -0.93
N TYR A 75 3.44 -7.24 -1.73
CA TYR A 75 4.16 -8.43 -1.29
C TYR A 75 5.54 -8.07 -0.70
N ALA A 76 6.32 -7.26 -1.42
CA ALA A 76 7.66 -6.88 -1.00
C ALA A 76 7.64 -6.10 0.32
N ASP A 77 6.75 -5.11 0.47
CA ASP A 77 6.66 -4.29 1.66
C ASP A 77 6.21 -5.13 2.89
N LEU A 78 5.19 -5.98 2.72
CA LEU A 78 4.75 -6.89 3.79
C LEU A 78 5.86 -7.84 4.24
N MET A 79 6.63 -8.41 3.30
CA MET A 79 7.75 -9.29 3.61
C MET A 79 8.89 -8.54 4.32
N GLN A 80 9.14 -7.28 3.96
CA GLN A 80 10.16 -6.44 4.57
C GLN A 80 9.82 -6.10 6.04
N SER A 81 8.53 -5.94 6.37
CA SER A 81 8.10 -5.56 7.73
C SER A 81 8.52 -6.54 8.84
N GLY A 82 8.78 -7.81 8.51
CA GLY A 82 9.21 -8.84 9.47
C GLY A 82 8.12 -9.32 10.43
N PHE A 83 6.92 -8.73 10.42
CA PHE A 83 5.81 -9.16 11.27
C PHE A 83 5.15 -10.43 10.74
N GLY A 84 4.90 -11.39 11.64
CA GLY A 84 4.32 -12.70 11.26
C GLY A 84 3.01 -12.59 10.47
N ARG A 85 2.12 -11.69 10.88
CA ARG A 85 0.83 -11.43 10.22
C ARG A 85 0.99 -10.90 8.79
N ASN A 86 2.02 -10.09 8.57
CA ASN A 86 2.32 -9.49 7.28
C ASN A 86 2.95 -10.52 6.35
N ILE A 87 3.87 -11.35 6.87
CA ILE A 87 4.45 -12.48 6.13
C ILE A 87 3.38 -13.48 5.73
N GLU A 88 2.43 -13.79 6.60
CA GLU A 88 1.29 -14.67 6.29
C GLU A 88 0.44 -14.10 5.15
N THR A 89 0.05 -12.83 5.25
CA THR A 89 -0.73 -12.15 4.21
C THR A 89 0.03 -12.04 2.89
N ALA A 90 1.36 -11.80 2.93
CA ALA A 90 2.20 -11.76 1.75
C ALA A 90 2.20 -13.10 1.01
N LYS A 91 2.22 -14.23 1.72
CA LYS A 91 2.12 -15.56 1.08
C LYS A 91 0.80 -15.74 0.35
N LEU A 92 -0.32 -15.27 0.90
CA LEU A 92 -1.62 -15.29 0.21
C LEU A 92 -1.59 -14.46 -1.09
N ILE A 93 -0.93 -13.29 -1.07
CA ILE A 93 -0.76 -12.47 -2.28
C ILE A 93 0.11 -13.20 -3.31
N LEU A 94 1.21 -13.82 -2.87
CA LEU A 94 2.08 -14.61 -3.75
C LEU A 94 1.33 -15.76 -4.44
N GLU A 95 0.45 -16.43 -3.70
CA GLU A 95 -0.31 -17.57 -4.19
C GLU A 95 -1.45 -17.17 -5.14
N ASN A 96 -2.17 -16.08 -4.84
CA ASN A 96 -3.40 -15.72 -5.55
C ASN A 96 -3.21 -14.62 -6.61
N GLU A 97 -2.42 -13.59 -6.31
CA GLU A 97 -2.26 -12.41 -7.17
C GLU A 97 -1.00 -12.46 -8.03
N LEU A 98 -0.01 -13.27 -7.62
CA LEU A 98 1.29 -13.41 -8.30
C LEU A 98 1.55 -14.85 -8.75
N SER A 99 0.51 -15.67 -8.94
CA SER A 99 0.67 -17.07 -9.37
C SER A 99 1.47 -17.25 -10.66
N TYR A 100 1.57 -16.21 -11.50
CA TYR A 100 2.29 -16.17 -12.77
C TYR A 100 3.81 -15.93 -12.65
N ILE A 101 4.35 -15.59 -11.47
CA ILE A 101 5.80 -15.36 -11.29
C ILE A 101 6.56 -16.62 -10.84
N LYS A 102 5.87 -17.76 -10.73
CA LYS A 102 6.44 -19.04 -10.33
C LYS A 102 7.12 -19.77 -11.48
#